data_AF-A0A2W5ZPG9-F1
#
_entry.id   AF-A0A2W5ZPG9-F1
#
_cell.length_a   1.000
_cell.length_b   1.000
_cell.length_c   1.000
_cell.angle_alpha   90.00
_cell.angle_beta   90.00
_cell.angle_gamma   90.00
#
_symmetry.space_group_name_H-M   'P 1'
#
loop_
_entity.id
_entity.type
_entity.pdbx_description
1 polymer ?
#
loop_
_entity_poly.entity_id
_entity_poly.type
_entity_poly.pdbx_seq_one_letter_code
_entity_poly.pdbx_strand_id
1 'polypeptide(L)'
;MELHNYQEARLKLFEDPHLRKIWLHPRGGDKPFPLPASKITTESDFQTPALESFQQKIETRAAPAFKKLGRWDEREYIAITEWAVLHLIRNRKSRREFFGSNEDYNKRFVSEFDKELKLSRQRYPIVDRYESNTDRFFITSDHPVVELHPLEGTDYLRCFAVSPKILLWFSARQERPQFEIAIEDYFNAMVFASCDEFVFSHRQDMHLQRLAKIADEYEMFPVIEG
;
A
#
# COMPACT_ATOMS: atom_id res chain seq x y z
N MET A 1 -14.56 -20.08 -4.77
CA MET A 1 -13.53 -19.96 -3.71
C MET A 1 -12.25 -19.40 -4.33
N GLU A 2 -12.33 -18.19 -4.92
CA GLU A 2 -11.20 -17.55 -5.65
C GLU A 2 -10.79 -16.20 -5.01
N LEU A 3 -11.37 -15.89 -3.84
CA LEU A 3 -11.41 -14.57 -3.22
C LEU A 3 -10.06 -14.11 -2.61
N HIS A 4 -9.25 -15.03 -2.10
CA HIS A 4 -7.91 -14.71 -1.54
C HIS A 4 -6.80 -14.58 -2.57
N ASN A 5 -7.08 -14.86 -3.84
CA ASN A 5 -6.04 -15.08 -4.85
C ASN A 5 -5.32 -13.77 -5.25
N TYR A 6 -5.99 -12.62 -5.18
CA TYR A 6 -5.39 -11.38 -5.70
C TYR A 6 -4.42 -10.71 -4.73
N GLN A 7 -4.84 -10.49 -3.49
CA GLN A 7 -3.93 -10.00 -2.45
C GLN A 7 -2.76 -10.97 -2.26
N GLU A 8 -3.02 -12.27 -2.35
CA GLU A 8 -1.99 -13.30 -2.28
C GLU A 8 -1.03 -13.17 -3.47
N ALA A 9 -1.54 -13.04 -4.69
CA ALA A 9 -0.72 -12.88 -5.89
C ALA A 9 0.16 -11.62 -5.84
N ARG A 10 -0.34 -10.52 -5.28
CA ARG A 10 0.45 -9.31 -5.03
C ARG A 10 1.54 -9.58 -4.01
N LEU A 11 1.19 -10.15 -2.86
CA LEU A 11 2.13 -10.43 -1.78
C LEU A 11 3.20 -11.45 -2.21
N LYS A 12 2.90 -12.39 -3.11
CA LYS A 12 3.89 -13.29 -3.72
C LYS A 12 5.05 -12.56 -4.39
N LEU A 13 4.86 -11.33 -4.85
CA LEU A 13 5.96 -10.51 -5.41
C LEU A 13 6.98 -10.07 -4.34
N PHE A 14 6.61 -10.13 -3.07
CA PHE A 14 7.46 -9.85 -1.91
C PHE A 14 7.96 -11.13 -1.22
N GLU A 15 7.77 -12.31 -1.80
CA GLU A 15 8.35 -13.54 -1.26
C GLU A 15 9.86 -13.57 -1.47
N ASP A 16 10.56 -14.04 -0.44
CA ASP A 16 11.93 -14.52 -0.54
C ASP A 16 11.98 -15.63 -1.60
N PRO A 17 12.78 -15.47 -2.68
CA PRO A 17 12.84 -16.45 -3.77
C PRO A 17 13.25 -17.86 -3.35
N HIS A 18 14.03 -17.98 -2.27
CA HIS A 18 14.53 -19.25 -1.76
C HIS A 18 13.53 -19.93 -0.83
N LEU A 19 12.88 -19.16 0.05
CA LEU A 19 11.96 -19.70 1.05
C LEU A 19 10.50 -19.81 0.55
N ARG A 20 10.15 -19.10 -0.53
CA ARG A 20 8.76 -18.95 -1.00
C ARG A 20 7.82 -18.47 0.11
N LYS A 21 8.32 -17.52 0.90
CA LYS A 21 7.65 -16.92 2.06
C LYS A 21 8.05 -15.45 2.18
N ILE A 22 7.20 -14.67 2.81
CA ILE A 22 7.42 -13.27 3.11
C ILE A 22 7.92 -13.17 4.54
N TRP A 23 8.96 -12.38 4.76
CA TRP A 23 9.41 -12.04 6.10
C TRP A 23 8.49 -10.98 6.69
N LEU A 24 7.85 -11.32 7.81
CA LEU A 24 7.09 -10.39 8.63
C LEU A 24 8.02 -9.84 9.70
N HIS A 25 8.06 -8.52 9.77
CA HIS A 25 8.87 -7.75 10.70
C HIS A 25 7.93 -7.00 11.63
N PRO A 26 7.77 -7.47 12.89
CA PRO A 26 6.91 -6.83 13.86
C PRO A 26 7.36 -5.39 14.14
N ARG A 27 6.45 -4.42 14.07
CA ARG A 27 6.76 -3.01 14.32
C ARG A 27 7.36 -2.78 15.71
N GLY A 28 6.94 -3.57 16.70
CA GLY A 28 7.45 -3.53 18.07
C GLY A 28 8.91 -3.96 18.24
N GLY A 29 9.57 -4.45 17.19
CA GLY A 29 10.99 -4.86 17.23
C GLY A 29 11.23 -6.32 17.61
N ASP A 30 10.17 -7.14 17.70
CA ASP A 30 10.29 -8.59 17.89
C ASP A 30 11.02 -9.26 16.71
N LYS A 31 11.48 -10.50 16.93
CA LYS A 31 12.23 -11.24 15.92
C LYS A 31 11.40 -11.47 14.65
N PRO A 32 11.94 -11.19 13.44
CA PRO A 32 11.25 -11.46 12.20
C PRO A 32 10.96 -12.96 11.99
N PHE A 33 9.83 -13.27 11.36
CA PHE A 33 9.43 -14.64 11.04
C PHE A 33 8.81 -14.75 9.65
N PRO A 34 8.99 -15.89 8.93
CA PRO A 34 8.49 -16.01 7.57
C PRO A 34 7.11 -16.70 7.51
N LEU A 35 6.18 -16.15 6.73
CA LEU A 35 4.89 -16.77 6.41
C LEU A 35 4.66 -16.81 4.89
N PRO A 36 3.95 -17.83 4.37
CA PRO A 36 3.49 -17.81 2.97
C PRO A 36 2.46 -16.70 2.77
N ALA A 37 2.41 -16.13 1.56
CA ALA A 37 1.47 -15.05 1.22
C ALA A 37 0.00 -15.39 1.56
N SER A 38 -0.39 -16.65 1.35
CA SER A 38 -1.76 -17.15 1.62
C SER A 38 -2.17 -17.10 3.09
N LYS A 39 -1.22 -17.06 4.03
CA LYS A 39 -1.50 -16.94 5.47
C LYS A 39 -1.53 -15.50 5.96
N ILE A 40 -1.17 -14.53 5.11
CA ILE A 40 -1.16 -13.11 5.45
C ILE A 40 -2.48 -12.45 5.02
N THR A 41 -3.13 -12.98 3.97
CA THR A 41 -4.35 -12.41 3.36
C THR A 41 -5.66 -12.93 3.92
N THR A 42 -5.60 -13.84 4.89
CA THR A 42 -6.77 -14.37 5.59
C THR A 42 -7.23 -13.36 6.64
N GLU A 43 -7.98 -12.35 6.23
CA GLU A 43 -8.79 -11.58 7.18
C GLU A 43 -10.02 -12.43 7.57
N SER A 44 -10.36 -12.47 8.86
CA SER A 44 -11.55 -13.14 9.40
C SER A 44 -12.85 -12.53 8.85
N ASP A 45 -13.92 -13.31 8.67
CA ASP A 45 -15.23 -12.84 8.15
C ASP A 45 -15.80 -11.64 8.95
N PHE A 46 -15.53 -10.41 8.49
CA PHE A 46 -16.07 -9.16 9.05
C PHE A 46 -17.01 -8.42 8.09
N GLN A 47 -17.10 -8.88 6.84
CA GLN A 47 -17.85 -8.22 5.77
C GLN A 47 -18.93 -9.12 5.19
N THR A 48 -19.98 -8.50 4.66
CA THR A 48 -21.06 -9.19 3.95
C THR A 48 -20.56 -9.73 2.60
N PRO A 49 -21.16 -10.81 2.07
CA PRO A 49 -20.79 -11.36 0.76
C PRO A 49 -20.91 -10.35 -0.38
N ALA A 50 -21.85 -9.40 -0.28
CA ALA A 50 -22.04 -8.35 -1.27
C ALA A 50 -20.86 -7.37 -1.30
N LEU A 51 -20.40 -6.93 -0.11
CA LEU A 51 -19.26 -6.04 0.01
C LEU A 51 -17.97 -6.74 -0.41
N GLU A 52 -17.80 -7.99 -0.03
CA GLU A 52 -16.68 -8.80 -0.48
C GLU A 52 -16.64 -8.92 -2.01
N SER A 53 -17.77 -9.22 -2.66
CA SER A 53 -17.87 -9.27 -4.12
C SER A 53 -17.55 -7.93 -4.78
N PHE A 54 -17.95 -6.82 -4.18
CA PHE A 54 -17.61 -5.47 -4.67
C PHE A 54 -16.10 -5.23 -4.67
N GLN A 55 -15.43 -5.51 -3.54
CA GLN A 55 -13.98 -5.33 -3.41
C GLN A 55 -13.21 -6.26 -4.37
N GLN A 56 -13.66 -7.51 -4.54
CA GLN A 56 -13.03 -8.46 -5.46
C GLN A 56 -13.04 -7.96 -6.92
N LYS A 57 -14.13 -7.32 -7.35
CA LYS A 57 -14.22 -6.73 -8.69
C LYS A 57 -13.21 -5.60 -8.90
N ILE A 58 -12.92 -4.81 -7.88
CA ILE A 58 -11.87 -3.77 -7.93
C ILE A 58 -10.50 -4.44 -8.06
N GLU A 59 -10.18 -5.38 -7.17
CA GLU A 59 -8.90 -6.10 -7.17
C GLU A 59 -8.62 -6.80 -8.51
N THR A 60 -9.64 -7.49 -9.06
CA THR A 60 -9.52 -8.22 -10.32
C THR A 60 -9.33 -7.27 -11.51
N ARG A 61 -10.02 -6.12 -11.54
CA ARG A 61 -9.85 -5.12 -12.59
C ARG A 61 -8.46 -4.48 -12.56
N ALA A 62 -7.89 -4.28 -11.38
CA ALA A 62 -6.58 -3.69 -11.24
C ALA A 62 -5.44 -4.66 -11.63
N ALA A 63 -5.66 -5.98 -11.53
CA ALA A 63 -4.66 -7.03 -11.79
C ALA A 63 -3.79 -6.84 -13.05
N PRO A 64 -4.35 -6.51 -14.23
CA PRO A 64 -3.55 -6.33 -15.43
C PRO A 64 -2.68 -5.07 -15.37
N ALA A 65 -3.14 -4.00 -14.69
CA ALA A 65 -2.42 -2.72 -14.61
C ALA A 65 -1.06 -2.86 -13.91
N PHE A 66 -0.97 -3.71 -12.88
CA PHE A 66 0.29 -3.98 -12.17
C PHE A 66 1.38 -4.63 -13.03
N LYS A 67 1.02 -5.26 -14.17
CA LYS A 67 1.97 -5.95 -15.04
C LYS A 67 2.54 -5.06 -16.15
N LYS A 68 2.01 -3.85 -16.33
CA LYS A 68 2.37 -2.97 -17.45
C LYS A 68 3.49 -1.99 -17.05
N LEU A 69 4.52 -1.90 -17.89
CA LEU A 69 5.76 -1.16 -17.61
C LEU A 69 5.78 0.27 -18.18
N GLY A 70 4.68 0.74 -18.79
CA GLY A 70 4.62 2.02 -19.52
C GLY A 70 3.42 2.89 -19.14
N ARG A 71 3.19 3.96 -19.91
CA ARG A 71 2.10 4.93 -19.67
C ARG A 71 0.75 4.23 -19.62
N TRP A 72 -0.02 4.53 -18.58
CA TRP A 72 -1.34 3.97 -18.37
C TRP A 72 -2.39 4.72 -19.17
N ASP A 73 -3.32 3.98 -19.75
CA ASP A 73 -4.52 4.56 -20.32
C ASP A 73 -5.52 4.92 -19.20
N GLU A 74 -6.61 5.61 -19.57
CA GLU A 74 -7.61 6.04 -18.61
C GLU A 74 -8.24 4.87 -17.84
N ARG A 75 -8.41 3.71 -18.46
CA ARG A 75 -9.02 2.54 -17.82
C ARG A 75 -8.08 1.95 -16.77
N GLU A 76 -6.79 1.87 -17.08
CA GLU A 76 -5.74 1.40 -16.18
C GLU A 76 -5.57 2.34 -15.00
N TYR A 77 -5.54 3.65 -15.27
CA TYR A 77 -5.54 4.68 -14.24
C TYR A 77 -6.77 4.60 -13.32
N ILE A 78 -7.97 4.37 -13.86
CA ILE A 78 -9.17 4.20 -13.03
C ILE A 78 -9.03 2.95 -12.16
N ALA A 79 -8.67 1.80 -12.74
CA ALA A 79 -8.62 0.53 -12.03
C ALA A 79 -7.59 0.54 -10.89
N ILE A 80 -6.42 1.14 -11.10
CA ILE A 80 -5.40 1.23 -10.05
C ILE A 80 -5.74 2.29 -8.99
N THR A 81 -6.42 3.37 -9.35
CA THR A 81 -6.88 4.38 -8.37
C THR A 81 -7.95 3.76 -7.48
N GLU A 82 -8.91 3.03 -8.05
CA GLU A 82 -9.88 2.25 -7.28
C GLU A 82 -9.18 1.27 -6.32
N TRP A 83 -8.13 0.60 -6.78
CA TRP A 83 -7.34 -0.29 -5.92
C TRP A 83 -6.64 0.45 -4.78
N ALA A 84 -5.98 1.58 -5.05
CA ALA A 84 -5.32 2.37 -4.02
C ALA A 84 -6.32 2.84 -2.95
N VAL A 85 -7.48 3.35 -3.38
CA VAL A 85 -8.57 3.80 -2.50
C VAL A 85 -9.15 2.66 -1.68
N LEU A 86 -9.37 1.49 -2.30
CA LEU A 86 -9.81 0.29 -1.60
C LEU A 86 -8.88 -0.02 -0.42
N HIS A 87 -7.57 0.01 -0.63
CA HIS A 87 -6.58 -0.35 0.39
C HIS A 87 -6.33 0.74 1.44
N LEU A 88 -6.71 1.99 1.18
CA LEU A 88 -6.74 3.06 2.17
C LEU A 88 -7.90 2.90 3.16
N ILE A 89 -9.06 2.44 2.70
CA ILE A 89 -10.28 2.40 3.52
C ILE A 89 -10.48 1.01 4.16
N ARG A 90 -10.12 -0.06 3.45
CA ARG A 90 -10.36 -1.45 3.90
C ARG A 90 -9.52 -1.84 5.11
N ASN A 91 -8.37 -1.21 5.33
CA ASN A 91 -7.40 -1.70 6.31
C ASN A 91 -7.92 -1.69 7.76
N ARG A 92 -7.29 -2.50 8.62
CA ARG A 92 -7.74 -2.72 10.01
C ARG A 92 -7.77 -1.44 10.84
N LYS A 93 -6.82 -0.52 10.62
CA LYS A 93 -6.81 0.77 11.31
C LYS A 93 -8.00 1.64 10.90
N SER A 94 -8.23 1.83 9.60
CA SER A 94 -9.40 2.54 9.09
C SER A 94 -10.71 1.93 9.61
N ARG A 95 -10.81 0.59 9.65
CA ARG A 95 -11.96 -0.10 10.26
C ARG A 95 -12.18 0.21 11.73
N ARG A 96 -11.13 0.45 12.53
CA ARG A 96 -11.23 0.77 13.95
C ARG A 96 -11.49 2.26 14.21
N GLU A 97 -10.86 3.11 13.43
CA GLU A 97 -10.83 4.56 13.69
C GLU A 97 -11.96 5.31 12.99
N PHE A 98 -12.37 4.87 11.79
CA PHE A 98 -13.35 5.57 10.96
C PHE A 98 -14.73 4.90 10.94
N PHE A 99 -14.77 3.59 11.15
CA PHE A 99 -16.02 2.81 11.19
C PHE A 99 -16.28 2.36 12.63
N GLY A 100 -17.40 2.79 13.21
CA GLY A 100 -17.68 2.54 14.63
C GLY A 100 -18.00 1.08 14.97
N SER A 101 -18.29 0.25 13.96
CA SER A 101 -18.58 -1.18 14.10
C SER A 101 -18.48 -1.90 12.75
N ASN A 102 -18.52 -3.25 12.77
CA ASN A 102 -18.62 -4.04 11.54
C ASN A 102 -19.91 -3.73 10.76
N GLU A 103 -21.02 -3.45 11.44
CA GLU A 103 -22.28 -3.09 10.79
C GLU A 103 -22.17 -1.71 10.09
N ASP A 104 -21.53 -0.75 10.75
CA ASP A 104 -21.27 0.57 10.20
C ASP A 104 -20.36 0.50 8.96
N TYR A 105 -19.29 -0.30 9.04
CA TYR A 105 -18.41 -0.61 7.91
C TYR A 105 -19.22 -1.14 6.72
N ASN A 106 -20.03 -2.17 6.92
CA ASN A 106 -20.81 -2.78 5.83
C ASN A 106 -21.83 -1.81 5.20
N LYS A 107 -22.40 -0.89 5.99
CA LYS A 107 -23.39 0.09 5.51
C LYS A 107 -22.76 1.26 4.76
N ARG A 108 -21.63 1.78 5.26
CA ARG A 108 -21.03 3.03 4.75
C ARG A 108 -19.89 2.81 3.77
N PHE A 109 -19.28 1.63 3.71
CA PHE A 109 -18.06 1.41 2.93
C PHE A 109 -18.13 1.95 1.49
N VAL A 110 -19.19 1.61 0.76
CA VAL A 110 -19.32 1.98 -0.66
C VAL A 110 -19.42 3.50 -0.83
N SER A 111 -20.16 4.19 0.03
CA SER A 111 -20.29 5.64 -0.08
C SER A 111 -19.00 6.37 0.29
N GLU A 112 -18.25 5.87 1.27
CA GLU A 112 -16.95 6.42 1.67
C GLU A 112 -15.88 6.12 0.59
N PHE A 113 -15.92 4.93 0.00
CA PHE A 113 -15.11 4.57 -1.17
C PHE A 113 -15.37 5.53 -2.35
N ASP A 114 -16.63 5.80 -2.69
CA ASP A 114 -16.98 6.67 -3.81
C ASP A 114 -16.56 8.14 -3.58
N LYS A 115 -16.62 8.62 -2.33
CA LYS A 115 -16.12 9.95 -1.96
C LYS A 115 -14.61 10.03 -2.14
N GLU A 116 -13.89 9.09 -1.53
CA GLU A 116 -12.42 9.05 -1.57
C GLU A 116 -11.92 8.86 -3.01
N LEU A 117 -12.60 8.06 -3.83
CA LEU A 117 -12.27 7.89 -5.24
C LEU A 117 -12.39 9.20 -6.02
N LYS A 118 -13.42 10.02 -5.76
CA LYS A 118 -13.57 11.33 -6.39
C LYS A 118 -12.44 12.28 -5.98
N LEU A 119 -12.13 12.34 -4.69
CA LEU A 119 -11.03 13.16 -4.17
C LEU A 119 -9.68 12.72 -4.73
N SER A 120 -9.42 11.42 -4.74
CA SER A 120 -8.19 10.82 -5.27
C SER A 120 -7.96 11.19 -6.73
N ARG A 121 -9.01 11.12 -7.56
CA ARG A 121 -8.90 11.44 -8.99
C ARG A 121 -8.64 12.93 -9.24
N GLN A 122 -9.07 13.80 -8.33
CA GLN A 122 -8.83 15.24 -8.42
C GLN A 122 -7.43 15.61 -7.91
N ARG A 123 -7.02 15.05 -6.76
CA ARG A 123 -5.73 15.33 -6.12
C ARG A 123 -4.56 14.66 -6.84
N TYR A 124 -4.77 13.48 -7.42
CA TYR A 124 -3.71 12.66 -7.99
C TYR A 124 -4.00 12.19 -9.44
N PRO A 125 -4.18 13.13 -10.39
CA PRO A 125 -4.52 12.82 -11.79
C PRO A 125 -3.45 12.04 -12.57
N ILE A 126 -2.21 11.98 -12.07
CA ILE A 126 -1.08 11.38 -12.77
C ILE A 126 -0.58 10.18 -11.96
N VAL A 127 -0.21 9.10 -12.66
CA VAL A 127 0.45 7.94 -12.07
C VAL A 127 1.72 7.65 -12.81
N ASP A 128 2.79 7.47 -12.04
CA ASP A 128 4.11 7.15 -12.55
C ASP A 128 4.69 5.92 -11.87
N ARG A 129 5.61 5.28 -12.59
CA ARG A 129 6.33 4.09 -12.16
C ARG A 129 7.79 4.44 -11.90
N TYR A 130 8.26 4.04 -10.73
CA TYR A 130 9.68 4.06 -10.39
C TYR A 130 10.21 2.65 -10.25
N GLU A 131 11.35 2.42 -10.87
CA GLU A 131 12.07 1.17 -10.82
C GLU A 131 13.40 1.38 -10.10
N SER A 132 13.58 0.68 -8.97
CA SER A 132 14.81 0.72 -8.20
C SER A 132 15.91 -0.05 -8.95
N ASN A 133 16.91 0.67 -9.44
CA ASN A 133 18.06 0.11 -10.15
C ASN A 133 19.26 -0.11 -9.24
N THR A 134 19.07 -0.05 -7.92
CA THR A 134 20.14 -0.21 -6.92
C THR A 134 19.94 -1.49 -6.10
N ASP A 135 20.86 -1.78 -5.18
CA ASP A 135 20.68 -2.85 -4.19
C ASP A 135 19.60 -2.53 -3.15
N ARG A 136 19.06 -1.30 -3.17
CA ARG A 136 17.89 -0.91 -2.38
C ARG A 136 16.63 -1.61 -2.91
N PHE A 137 15.62 -1.58 -2.08
CA PHE A 137 14.36 -2.26 -2.37
C PHE A 137 13.21 -1.58 -1.64
N PHE A 138 12.01 -1.80 -2.14
CA PHE A 138 10.78 -1.38 -1.49
C PHE A 138 10.21 -2.49 -0.59
N ILE A 139 9.58 -2.08 0.51
CA ILE A 139 8.80 -2.95 1.39
C ILE A 139 7.29 -2.71 1.19
N THR A 140 6.47 -3.54 1.81
CA THR A 140 5.04 -3.26 1.95
C THR A 140 4.63 -3.58 3.39
N SER A 141 3.34 -3.54 3.70
CA SER A 141 2.82 -3.80 5.04
C SER A 141 1.36 -4.24 4.97
N ASP A 142 0.78 -4.43 6.16
CA ASP A 142 -0.67 -4.51 6.35
C ASP A 142 -1.42 -3.29 5.78
N HIS A 143 -0.77 -2.12 5.72
CA HIS A 143 -1.25 -0.87 5.11
C HIS A 143 -0.40 -0.48 3.90
N PRO A 144 -0.64 -1.06 2.71
CA PRO A 144 0.30 -0.98 1.62
C PRO A 144 0.36 0.37 0.91
N VAL A 145 -0.64 1.24 1.11
CA VAL A 145 -0.74 2.57 0.50
C VAL A 145 -0.40 3.61 1.54
N VAL A 146 0.52 4.50 1.21
CA VAL A 146 0.97 5.61 2.05
C VAL A 146 0.90 6.91 1.28
N GLU A 147 0.85 8.03 2.00
CA GLU A 147 1.01 9.36 1.41
C GLU A 147 2.36 9.94 1.85
N LEU A 148 3.15 10.41 0.88
CA LEU A 148 4.45 11.03 1.10
C LEU A 148 4.32 12.55 0.91
N HIS A 149 5.04 13.32 1.72
CA HIS A 149 5.18 14.75 1.50
C HIS A 149 6.57 15.05 0.91
N PRO A 150 6.67 15.35 -0.40
CA PRO A 150 7.94 15.73 -1.00
C PRO A 150 8.42 17.07 -0.44
N LEU A 151 9.74 17.32 -0.46
CA LEU A 151 10.33 18.53 0.11
C LEU A 151 9.92 19.79 -0.65
N GLU A 152 9.92 19.66 -1.97
CA GLU A 152 9.55 20.73 -2.87
C GLU A 152 8.08 20.58 -3.25
N GLY A 153 7.21 21.26 -2.50
CA GLY A 153 5.82 21.36 -2.86
C GLY A 153 4.86 21.45 -1.69
N THR A 154 3.60 21.66 -2.04
CA THR A 154 2.46 21.59 -1.12
C THR A 154 1.63 20.32 -1.33
N ASP A 155 1.99 19.53 -2.34
CA ASP A 155 1.17 18.43 -2.82
C ASP A 155 1.72 17.11 -2.30
N TYR A 156 0.86 16.33 -1.66
CA TYR A 156 1.18 14.97 -1.26
C TYR A 156 1.35 14.07 -2.50
N LEU A 157 2.02 12.94 -2.30
CA LEU A 157 2.11 11.85 -3.26
C LEU A 157 1.47 10.62 -2.65
N ARG A 158 0.57 9.97 -3.35
CA ARG A 158 0.03 8.68 -2.88
C ARG A 158 0.83 7.55 -3.50
N CYS A 159 1.36 6.65 -2.69
CA CYS A 159 2.37 5.70 -3.13
C CYS A 159 2.07 4.29 -2.60
N PHE A 160 2.43 3.27 -3.39
CA PHE A 160 2.51 1.90 -2.91
C PHE A 160 3.51 1.08 -3.72
N ALA A 161 4.18 0.15 -3.06
CA ALA A 161 5.09 -0.77 -3.70
C ALA A 161 4.31 -1.92 -4.37
N VAL A 162 4.61 -2.16 -5.65
CA VAL A 162 4.08 -3.30 -6.40
C VAL A 162 4.94 -4.54 -6.16
N SER A 163 6.25 -4.34 -6.10
CA SER A 163 7.25 -5.36 -5.83
C SER A 163 8.44 -4.71 -5.11
N PRO A 164 9.42 -5.50 -4.64
CA PRO A 164 10.64 -4.96 -4.07
C PRO A 164 11.45 -4.03 -4.99
N LYS A 165 11.15 -4.00 -6.29
CA LYS A 165 11.84 -3.14 -7.26
C LYS A 165 10.96 -2.08 -7.90
N ILE A 166 9.65 -2.15 -7.69
CA ILE A 166 8.70 -1.28 -8.39
C ILE A 166 7.84 -0.54 -7.38
N LEU A 167 7.93 0.79 -7.43
CA LEU A 167 7.04 1.72 -6.73
C LEU A 167 6.11 2.37 -7.75
N LEU A 168 4.84 2.49 -7.39
CA LEU A 168 3.91 3.37 -8.08
C LEU A 168 3.61 4.56 -7.18
N TRP A 169 3.58 5.75 -7.77
CA TRP A 169 3.13 6.95 -7.09
C TRP A 169 2.12 7.72 -7.94
N PHE A 170 1.23 8.42 -7.26
CA PHE A 170 0.19 9.23 -7.82
C PHE A 170 0.46 10.68 -7.40
N SER A 171 0.36 11.60 -8.34
CA SER A 171 0.74 13.01 -8.15
C SER A 171 -0.19 13.98 -8.88
N ALA A 172 -0.23 15.21 -8.39
CA ALA A 172 -0.78 16.36 -9.13
C ALA A 172 0.18 16.87 -10.21
N ARG A 173 1.48 16.58 -10.06
CA ARG A 173 2.57 17.12 -10.89
C ARG A 173 3.04 16.11 -11.91
N GLN A 174 3.42 16.60 -13.09
CA GLN A 174 4.06 15.80 -14.15
C GLN A 174 5.54 15.56 -13.89
N GLU A 175 6.18 16.44 -13.12
CA GLU A 175 7.60 16.33 -12.80
C GLU A 175 7.81 15.30 -11.69
N ARG A 176 8.93 14.59 -11.77
CA ARG A 176 9.30 13.62 -10.73
C ARG A 176 9.63 14.36 -9.44
N PRO A 177 9.07 13.92 -8.31
CA PRO A 177 9.37 14.52 -7.01
C PRO A 177 10.83 14.29 -6.63
N GLN A 178 11.41 15.26 -5.93
CA GLN A 178 12.75 15.18 -5.36
C GLN A 178 12.67 14.87 -3.86
N PHE A 179 13.66 14.10 -3.38
CA PHE A 179 13.80 13.67 -1.99
C PHE A 179 15.26 13.88 -1.55
N GLU A 180 15.50 14.17 -0.26
CA GLU A 180 16.85 14.42 0.29
C GLU A 180 17.67 13.13 0.39
N ILE A 181 16.95 12.01 0.51
CA ILE A 181 17.49 10.68 0.58
C ILE A 181 16.95 9.83 -0.57
N ALA A 182 17.51 8.63 -0.72
CA ALA A 182 17.01 7.67 -1.68
C ALA A 182 15.52 7.40 -1.45
N ILE A 183 14.72 7.43 -2.52
CA ILE A 183 13.27 7.26 -2.45
C ILE A 183 12.88 5.93 -1.79
N GLU A 184 13.66 4.87 -1.96
CA GLU A 184 13.44 3.59 -1.30
C GLU A 184 13.48 3.75 0.22
N ASP A 185 14.46 4.49 0.74
CA ASP A 185 14.58 4.73 2.17
C ASP A 185 13.42 5.58 2.69
N TYR A 186 13.09 6.65 1.96
CA TYR A 186 12.02 7.57 2.33
C TYR A 186 10.66 6.86 2.36
N PHE A 187 10.33 6.14 1.28
CA PHE A 187 9.10 5.36 1.18
C PHE A 187 9.04 4.25 2.25
N ASN A 188 10.12 3.49 2.44
CA ASN A 188 10.15 2.41 3.42
C ASN A 188 9.99 2.94 4.85
N ALA A 189 10.59 4.09 5.17
CA ALA A 189 10.41 4.74 6.46
C ALA A 189 8.94 5.15 6.67
N MET A 190 8.28 5.68 5.63
CA MET A 190 6.85 6.02 5.73
C MET A 190 5.94 4.80 5.84
N VAL A 191 6.25 3.70 5.14
CA VAL A 191 5.55 2.41 5.32
C VAL A 191 5.71 1.91 6.75
N PHE A 192 6.92 1.99 7.33
CA PHE A 192 7.15 1.65 8.73
C PHE A 192 6.38 2.56 9.69
N ALA A 193 6.33 3.87 9.43
CA ALA A 193 5.59 4.82 10.25
C ALA A 193 4.06 4.57 10.20
N SER A 194 3.55 4.08 9.07
CA SER A 194 2.12 3.95 8.79
C SER A 194 1.53 2.54 8.99
N CYS A 195 2.37 1.50 9.10
CA CYS A 195 1.90 0.12 9.32
C CYS A 195 1.22 -0.04 10.69
N ASP A 196 0.30 -1.00 10.81
CA ASP A 196 -0.36 -1.30 12.09
C ASP A 196 0.55 -2.18 12.95
N GLU A 197 0.77 -3.42 12.51
CA GLU A 197 1.47 -4.45 13.27
C GLU A 197 2.75 -4.90 12.56
N PHE A 198 2.74 -4.99 11.23
CA PHE A 198 3.82 -5.65 10.50
C PHE A 198 4.28 -4.91 9.25
N VAL A 199 5.60 -4.92 9.05
CA VAL A 199 6.24 -4.66 7.76
C VAL A 199 6.53 -5.99 7.06
N PHE A 200 6.33 -6.02 5.74
CA PHE A 200 6.52 -7.19 4.89
C PHE A 200 7.69 -6.98 3.94
N SER A 201 8.58 -7.96 3.87
CA SER A 201 9.77 -7.90 3.01
C SER A 201 10.13 -9.26 2.42
N HIS A 202 10.79 -9.24 1.27
CA HIS A 202 11.45 -10.39 0.66
C HIS A 202 12.78 -10.76 1.34
N ARG A 203 13.21 -9.98 2.33
CA ARG A 203 14.49 -10.12 3.04
C ARG A 203 14.30 -10.19 4.55
N GLN A 204 15.12 -11.03 5.18
CA GLN A 204 15.17 -11.18 6.65
C GLN A 204 15.95 -10.05 7.32
N ASP A 205 16.96 -9.49 6.65
CA ASP A 205 17.96 -8.59 7.23
C ASP A 205 17.56 -7.11 7.15
N MET A 206 16.27 -6.83 7.26
CA MET A 206 15.79 -5.45 7.27
C MET A 206 16.15 -4.75 8.59
N HIS A 207 16.68 -3.53 8.49
CA HIS A 207 17.04 -2.71 9.64
C HIS A 207 15.90 -1.78 10.04
N LEU A 208 14.92 -2.28 10.81
CA LEU A 208 13.79 -1.48 11.30
C LEU A 208 14.23 -0.23 12.07
N GLN A 209 15.30 -0.31 12.86
CA GLN A 209 15.84 0.83 13.61
C GLN A 209 16.31 1.98 12.69
N ARG A 210 16.81 1.65 11.49
CA ARG A 210 17.17 2.68 10.51
C ARG A 210 15.93 3.35 9.94
N LEU A 211 14.88 2.59 9.65
CA LEU A 211 13.61 3.15 9.17
C LEU A 211 12.96 4.04 10.22
N ALA A 212 13.01 3.64 11.50
CA ALA A 212 12.54 4.47 12.61
C ALA A 212 13.28 5.80 12.70
N LYS A 213 14.63 5.78 12.63
CA LYS A 213 15.44 7.01 12.65
C LYS A 213 15.09 7.96 11.51
N ILE A 214 14.91 7.44 10.30
CA ILE A 214 14.51 8.25 9.14
C ILE A 214 13.10 8.81 9.35
N ALA A 215 12.16 8.00 9.85
CA ALA A 215 10.82 8.47 10.15
C ALA A 215 10.82 9.61 11.18
N ASP A 216 11.66 9.51 12.22
CA ASP A 216 11.81 10.57 13.23
C ASP A 216 12.48 11.82 12.65
N GLU A 217 13.55 11.68 11.86
CA GLU A 217 14.31 12.77 11.24
C GLU A 217 13.45 13.60 10.27
N TYR A 218 12.56 12.94 9.54
CA TYR A 218 11.68 13.56 8.54
C TYR A 218 10.26 13.80 9.05
N GLU A 219 10.02 13.67 10.36
CA GLU A 219 8.71 13.92 10.98
C GLU A 219 7.57 13.16 10.27
N MET A 220 7.82 11.90 9.93
CA MET A 220 6.88 11.07 9.18
C MET A 220 5.76 10.58 10.11
N PHE A 221 4.63 11.27 10.06
CA PHE A 221 3.43 10.88 10.79
C PHE A 221 2.36 10.34 9.84
N PRO A 222 1.68 9.22 10.19
CA PRO A 222 0.53 8.77 9.43
C PRO A 222 -0.57 9.83 9.52
N VAL A 223 -0.81 10.54 8.42
CA VAL A 223 -1.89 11.52 8.33
C VAL A 223 -3.22 10.75 8.25
N ILE A 224 -4.08 10.92 9.25
CA ILE A 224 -5.48 10.54 9.15
C ILE A 224 -6.23 11.84 8.86
N GLU A 225 -6.44 12.17 7.59
CA GLU A 225 -7.43 13.21 7.26
C GLU A 225 -8.82 12.64 7.57
N GLY A 226 -9.47 13.19 8.59
CA GLY A 226 -10.86 12.90 8.97
C GLY A 226 -11.87 13.78 8.26
#